data_AF-A0A221V0K5-F1
#
_entry.id   AF-A0A221V0K5-F1
#
_cell.length_a   1.000
_cell.length_b   1.000
_cell.length_c   1.000
_cell.angle_alpha   90.00
_cell.angle_beta   90.00
_cell.angle_gamma   90.00
#
_symmetry.space_group_name_H-M   'P 1'
#
loop_
_entity.id
_entity.type
_entity.pdbx_description
1 polymer ?
#
loop_
_entity_poly.entity_id
_entity_poly.type
_entity_poly.pdbx_seq_one_letter_code
_entity_poly.pdbx_strand_id
1 'polypeptide(L)'
;MGKRCKNCNYKFEVEPGFFFGAMFVSYALACAEMIACFVLTWAILKIPIAYIFLCVVSIALLSSAFNFRLSRTIWMYLFYKKR
;
A
#
# COMPACT_ATOMS: atom_id res chain seq x y z
N MET A 1 18.92 -17.83 3.83
CA MET A 1 19.78 -16.61 3.78
C MET A 1 20.48 -16.45 5.11
N GLY A 2 21.78 -16.19 5.12
CA GLY A 2 22.53 -16.00 6.36
C GLY A 2 21.99 -14.79 7.13
N LYS A 3 21.74 -14.94 8.44
CA LYS A 3 21.19 -13.89 9.33
C LYS A 3 22.05 -12.62 9.36
N ARG A 4 23.24 -12.65 8.77
CA ARG A 4 24.24 -11.59 8.73
C ARG A 4 24.92 -11.50 7.37
N CYS A 5 25.23 -10.29 6.93
CA CYS A 5 26.02 -10.03 5.73
C CYS A 5 27.47 -10.52 5.91
N LYS A 6 28.03 -11.22 4.92
CA LYS A 6 29.41 -11.73 4.98
C LYS A 6 30.49 -10.65 4.86
N ASN A 7 30.16 -9.51 4.24
CA ASN A 7 31.11 -8.41 4.01
C ASN A 7 31.16 -7.38 5.15
N CYS A 8 30.04 -7.18 5.86
CA CYS A 8 29.91 -6.14 6.89
C CYS A 8 29.31 -6.62 8.22
N ASN A 9 29.04 -7.92 8.37
CA ASN A 9 28.39 -8.52 9.54
C ASN A 9 27.01 -7.94 9.94
N TYR A 10 26.41 -7.12 9.07
CA TYR A 10 25.11 -6.48 9.33
C TYR A 10 24.02 -7.53 9.50
N LYS A 11 23.27 -7.45 10.61
CA LYS A 11 22.18 -8.37 10.93
C LYS A 11 20.91 -7.90 10.22
N PHE A 12 20.38 -8.73 9.33
CA PHE A 12 19.11 -8.44 8.66
C PHE A 12 17.97 -8.74 9.61
N GLU A 13 17.63 -7.77 10.47
CA GLU A 13 16.48 -7.85 11.36
C GLU A 13 15.34 -7.04 10.77
N VAL A 14 14.16 -7.65 10.70
CA VAL A 14 12.92 -6.90 10.46
C VAL A 14 12.60 -6.16 11.73
N GLU A 15 12.40 -4.85 11.63
CA GLU A 15 12.06 -4.00 12.78
C GLU A 15 10.82 -4.55 13.51
N PRO A 16 10.83 -4.67 14.85
CA PRO A 16 9.66 -5.09 15.59
C PRO A 16 8.52 -4.08 15.32
N GLY A 17 7.44 -4.53 14.70
CA GLY A 17 6.31 -3.69 14.31
C GLY A 17 6.26 -3.26 12.83
N PHE A 18 7.26 -3.62 12.00
CA PHE A 18 7.28 -3.30 10.57
C PHE A 18 5.97 -3.67 9.84
N PHE A 19 5.43 -4.86 10.14
CA PHE A 19 4.19 -5.33 9.53
C PHE A 19 2.96 -4.54 9.97
N PHE A 20 2.94 -4.06 11.21
CA PHE A 20 1.85 -3.20 11.71
C PHE A 20 1.90 -1.83 11.05
N GLY A 21 3.08 -1.23 10.94
CA GLY A 21 3.26 0.04 10.22
C GLY A 21 2.87 -0.05 8.75
N ALA A 22 3.36 -1.09 8.06
CA ALA A 22 2.97 -1.37 6.68
C ALA A 22 1.48 -1.73 6.53
N MET A 23 0.78 -2.17 7.58
CA MET A 23 -0.67 -2.34 7.52
C MET A 23 -1.38 -0.99 7.45
N PHE A 24 -1.00 -0.03 8.30
CA PHE A 24 -1.60 1.31 8.33
C PHE A 24 -1.39 2.07 7.01
N VAL A 25 -0.20 1.98 6.41
CA VAL A 25 0.06 2.61 5.11
C VAL A 25 -0.79 1.97 4.00
N SER A 26 -1.03 0.66 4.06
CA SER A 26 -1.91 -0.01 3.08
C SER A 26 -3.36 0.45 3.21
N TYR A 27 -3.82 0.69 4.44
CA TYR A 27 -5.16 1.24 4.69
C TYR A 27 -5.30 2.66 4.13
N ALA A 28 -4.31 3.52 4.37
CA ALA A 28 -4.30 4.87 3.81
C ALA A 28 -4.32 4.88 2.27
N LEU A 29 -3.56 3.98 1.63
CA LEU A 29 -3.58 3.81 0.17
C LEU A 29 -4.95 3.37 -0.34
N ALA A 30 -5.57 2.38 0.29
CA ALA A 30 -6.89 1.91 -0.11
C ALA A 30 -7.95 3.02 0.02
N CYS A 31 -7.90 3.82 1.09
CA CYS A 31 -8.77 4.99 1.23
C CYS A 31 -8.56 6.02 0.11
N ALA A 32 -7.30 6.34 -0.21
CA ALA A 32 -6.98 7.26 -1.29
C ALA A 32 -7.46 6.76 -2.66
N GLU A 33 -7.31 5.47 -2.93
CA GLU A 33 -7.77 4.82 -4.16
C GLU A 33 -9.30 4.86 -4.28
N MET A 34 -10.03 4.53 -3.21
CA MET A 34 -11.50 4.61 -3.20
C MET A 34 -12.00 6.03 -3.46
N ILE A 35 -11.40 7.03 -2.81
CA ILE A 35 -11.76 8.45 -3.01
C ILE A 35 -11.46 8.88 -4.45
N ALA A 36 -10.27 8.56 -4.97
CA ALA A 36 -9.87 8.91 -6.33
C ALA A 36 -10.83 8.28 -7.35
N CYS A 37 -11.15 7.00 -7.19
CA CYS A 37 -12.06 6.29 -8.08
C CYS A 37 -13.48 6.86 -8.03
N PHE A 38 -13.98 7.18 -6.83
CA PHE A 38 -15.29 7.81 -6.67
C PHE A 38 -15.33 9.18 -7.36
N VAL A 39 -14.34 10.03 -7.11
CA VAL A 39 -14.26 11.37 -7.72
C VAL A 39 -14.18 11.29 -9.24
N LEU A 40 -13.33 10.42 -9.79
CA LEU A 40 -13.21 10.22 -11.24
C LEU A 40 -14.54 9.79 -11.86
N THR A 41 -15.22 8.81 -11.24
CA THR A 41 -16.43 8.22 -11.81
C THR A 41 -17.64 9.15 -11.66
N TRP A 42 -17.76 9.85 -10.53
CA TRP A 42 -18.86 10.76 -10.25
C TRP A 42 -18.71 12.10 -10.99
N ALA A 43 -17.51 12.70 -10.98
CA ALA A 43 -17.29 14.02 -11.58
C ALA A 43 -17.21 13.98 -13.11
N ILE A 44 -16.65 12.92 -13.69
CA ILE A 44 -16.40 12.84 -15.15
C ILE A 44 -17.48 12.03 -15.86
N LEU A 45 -17.81 10.83 -15.36
CA LEU A 45 -18.58 9.85 -16.13
C LEU A 45 -20.09 9.86 -15.82
N LYS A 46 -20.53 10.51 -14.73
CA LYS A 46 -21.95 10.69 -14.32
C LYS A 46 -22.81 9.40 -14.43
N ILE A 47 -22.19 8.25 -14.17
CA ILE A 47 -22.82 6.92 -14.26
C ILE A 47 -23.66 6.66 -12.98
N PRO A 48 -24.62 5.71 -13.02
CA PRO A 48 -25.44 5.41 -11.85
C PRO A 48 -24.60 4.91 -10.67
N ILE A 49 -25.07 5.21 -9.46
CA ILE A 49 -24.37 4.90 -8.20
C ILE A 49 -24.00 3.42 -8.06
N ALA A 50 -24.85 2.52 -8.58
CA ALA A 50 -24.64 1.07 -8.52
C ALA A 50 -23.39 0.65 -9.31
N TYR A 51 -23.16 1.25 -10.48
CA TYR A 51 -21.98 0.95 -11.29
C TYR A 51 -20.71 1.57 -10.69
N ILE A 52 -20.81 2.75 -10.08
CA ILE A 52 -19.70 3.36 -9.33
C ILE A 52 -19.25 2.43 -8.22
N PHE A 53 -20.19 1.89 -7.43
CA PHE A 53 -19.87 0.98 -6.34
C PHE A 53 -19.16 -0.28 -6.84
N LEU A 54 -19.65 -0.86 -7.94
CA LEU A 54 -19.06 -2.06 -8.54
C LEU A 54 -17.64 -1.78 -9.10
N CYS A 55 -17.41 -0.62 -9.71
CA CYS A 55 -16.08 -0.17 -10.13
C CYS A 55 -15.11 0.00 -8.95
N VAL A 56 -15.53 0.66 -7.87
CA VAL A 56 -14.66 0.86 -6.70
C VAL A 56 -14.27 -0.48 -6.07
N VAL A 57 -15.23 -1.40 -5.90
CA VAL A 57 -14.98 -2.72 -5.31
C VAL A 57 -14.05 -3.57 -6.20
N SER A 58 -14.29 -3.57 -7.51
CA SER A 58 -13.44 -4.33 -8.45
C SER A 58 -12.00 -3.78 -8.49
N ILE A 59 -11.83 -2.46 -8.52
CA ILE A 59 -10.50 -1.82 -8.46
C ILE A 59 -9.80 -2.14 -7.14
N ALA A 60 -10.49 -2.00 -5.99
CA ALA A 60 -9.91 -2.31 -4.69
C ALA A 60 -9.45 -3.77 -4.58
N LEU A 61 -10.21 -4.73 -5.13
CA LEU A 61 -9.83 -6.15 -5.16
C LEU A 61 -8.61 -6.41 -6.04
N LEU A 62 -8.61 -5.86 -7.26
CA LEU A 62 -7.50 -6.00 -8.21
C LEU A 62 -6.22 -5.36 -7.68
N SER A 63 -6.35 -4.19 -7.05
CA SER A 63 -5.24 -3.40 -6.53
C SER A 63 -4.79 -3.85 -5.14
N SER A 64 -5.55 -4.70 -4.45
CA SER A 64 -5.21 -5.21 -3.10
C SER A 64 -3.79 -5.80 -3.03
N ALA A 65 -3.45 -6.70 -3.94
CA ALA A 65 -2.11 -7.30 -3.98
C ALA A 65 -1.00 -6.28 -4.24
N PHE A 66 -1.29 -5.23 -5.00
CA PHE A 66 -0.37 -4.13 -5.30
C PHE A 66 -0.19 -3.19 -4.10
N ASN A 67 -1.29 -2.79 -3.45
CA ASN A 67 -1.29 -1.98 -2.24
C ASN A 67 -0.47 -2.63 -1.12
N PHE A 68 -0.58 -3.95 -0.91
CA PHE A 68 0.26 -4.66 0.07
C PHE A 68 1.76 -4.59 -0.23
N ARG A 69 2.15 -4.65 -1.51
CA ARG A 69 3.57 -4.56 -1.93
C ARG A 69 4.08 -3.12 -1.83
N LEU A 70 3.29 -2.16 -2.30
CA LEU A 70 3.61 -0.74 -2.22
C LEU A 70 3.76 -0.29 -0.79
N SER A 71 2.83 -0.70 0.08
CA SER A 71 2.83 -0.27 1.47
C SER A 71 4.13 -0.64 2.20
N ARG A 72 4.63 -1.87 1.99
CA ARG A 72 5.93 -2.30 2.54
C ARG A 72 7.08 -1.47 1.99
N THR A 73 7.04 -1.14 0.71
CA THR A 73 8.06 -0.31 0.05
C THR A 73 8.05 1.11 0.59
N ILE A 74 6.87 1.72 0.69
CA ILE A 74 6.68 3.08 1.23
C ILE A 74 7.11 3.14 2.68
N TRP A 75 6.72 2.16 3.51
CA TRP A 75 7.17 2.09 4.90
C TRP A 75 8.70 2.02 5.00
N MET A 76 9.35 1.18 4.18
CA MET A 76 10.81 1.14 4.12
C MET A 76 11.42 2.49 3.75
N TYR A 77 10.87 3.22 2.77
CA TYR A 77 11.38 4.53 2.36
C TYR A 77 11.12 5.64 3.39
N LEU A 78 9.97 5.63 4.07
CA LEU A 78 9.63 6.61 5.12
C LEU A 78 10.58 6.50 6.32
N PHE A 79 10.95 5.28 6.69
CA PHE A 79 11.88 5.01 7.79
C PHE A 79 13.30 4.73 7.32
N TYR A 80 13.60 5.00 6.04
CA TYR A 80 14.95 4.88 5.51
C TYR A 80 15.83 6.00 6.09
N LYS A 81 16.49 5.70 7.20
CA LYS A 81 17.52 6.58 7.76
C LYS A 81 18.82 6.37 6.99
N LYS A 82 19.11 7.29 6.08
CA LYS A 82 20.44 7.43 5.47
C LYS A 82 21.42 7.79 6.60
N ARG A 83 22.16 6.80 7.10
CA ARG A 83 23.29 7.04 8.00
C ARG A 83 24.54 7.26 7.16
#